data_AF-A0A9D5ER56-F1
#
_entry.id   AF-A0A9D5ER56-F1
#
_cell.length_a   1.000
_cell.length_b   1.000
_cell.length_c   1.000
_cell.angle_alpha   90.00
_cell.angle_beta   90.00
_cell.angle_gamma   90.00
#
_symmetry.space_group_name_H-M   'P 1'
#
loop_
_entity.id
_entity.type
_entity.pdbx_description
1 polymer ?
#
loop_
_entity_poly.entity_id
_entity_poly.type
_entity_poly.pdbx_seq_one_letter_code
_entity_poly.pdbx_strand_id
1 'polypeptide(L)'
;MDGIRELLSAVRDAGVLAGNFRGLLHIAIGRKVTRPDGTPVTTGVTWRTLAGELKAMRFDQELVREYGADPDALTARDRERFWYAAIAVAKVDSAEAIAEADRLVPKLKTLGFVVGPSPGHPAPTPPPRAKAAEPKPKDKDDTGGKKKKK
;
A
#
# COMPACT_ATOMS: atom_id res chain seq x y z
N MET A 1 8.50 5.73 12.48
CA MET A 1 8.23 5.98 11.04
C MET A 1 8.93 4.92 10.17
N ASP A 2 9.29 3.77 10.76
CA ASP A 2 10.34 2.89 10.22
C ASP A 2 9.85 1.80 9.27
N GLY A 3 8.54 1.55 9.21
CA GLY A 3 8.02 0.44 8.42
C GLY A 3 8.24 0.60 6.90
N ILE A 4 8.33 1.82 6.37
CA ILE A 4 8.70 2.01 4.96
C ILE A 4 10.15 1.59 4.71
N ARG A 5 11.07 1.91 5.63
CA ARG A 5 12.48 1.52 5.52
C ARG A 5 12.64 0.01 5.68
N GLU A 6 11.88 -0.59 6.60
CA GLU A 6 11.81 -2.05 6.76
C GLU A 6 11.37 -2.72 5.46
N LEU A 7 10.28 -2.24 4.85
CA LEU A 7 9.79 -2.75 3.56
C LEU A 7 10.85 -2.59 2.46
N LEU A 8 11.41 -1.39 2.30
CA LEU A 8 12.41 -1.10 1.26
C LEU A 8 13.68 -1.97 1.44
N SER A 9 14.14 -2.17 2.68
CA SER A 9 15.30 -3.03 2.95
C SER A 9 14.98 -4.48 2.61
N ALA A 10 13.85 -5.01 3.08
CA ALA A 10 13.48 -6.40 2.83
C ALA A 10 13.40 -6.74 1.34
N VAL A 11 12.82 -5.83 0.53
CA VAL A 11 12.71 -6.03 -0.92
C VAL A 11 14.07 -5.94 -1.62
N ARG A 12 14.92 -5.02 -1.18
CA ARG A 12 16.31 -4.89 -1.67
C ARG A 12 17.12 -6.13 -1.36
N ASP A 13 17.08 -6.57 -0.11
CA ASP A 13 17.88 -7.69 0.40
C ASP A 13 17.41 -9.02 -0.21
N ALA A 14 16.12 -9.13 -0.59
CA ALA A 14 15.58 -10.25 -1.34
C ALA A 14 15.94 -10.24 -2.85
N GLY A 15 16.52 -9.15 -3.37
CA GLY A 15 16.95 -9.05 -4.78
C GLY A 15 15.80 -9.02 -5.79
N VAL A 16 14.58 -8.67 -5.38
CA VAL A 16 13.38 -8.72 -6.26
C VAL A 16 13.05 -7.40 -6.96
N LEU A 17 13.94 -6.41 -6.84
CA LEU A 17 13.76 -5.05 -7.38
C LEU A 17 13.85 -5.00 -8.91
N ALA A 18 14.70 -5.81 -9.53
CA ALA A 18 14.91 -5.79 -10.97
C ALA A 18 13.59 -6.08 -11.73
N GLY A 19 13.19 -5.15 -12.60
CA GLY A 19 11.95 -5.22 -13.38
C GLY A 19 10.65 -5.12 -12.55
N ASN A 20 10.73 -4.76 -11.27
CA ASN A 20 9.56 -4.48 -10.41
C ASN A 20 9.72 -3.20 -9.59
N PHE A 21 10.73 -2.38 -9.89
CA PHE A 21 11.06 -1.21 -9.07
C PHE A 21 9.94 -0.17 -9.12
N ARG A 22 9.36 0.08 -10.29
CA ARG A 22 8.22 0.98 -10.43
C ARG A 22 7.01 0.47 -9.64
N GLY A 23 6.76 -0.84 -9.67
CA GLY A 23 5.75 -1.49 -8.83
C GLY A 23 5.98 -1.29 -7.33
N LEU A 24 7.24 -1.36 -6.87
CA LEU A 24 7.58 -1.06 -5.48
C LEU A 24 7.26 0.39 -5.12
N LEU A 25 7.61 1.35 -5.99
CA LEU A 25 7.30 2.77 -5.75
C LEU A 25 5.79 2.99 -5.63
N HIS A 26 5.00 2.36 -6.51
CA HIS A 26 3.54 2.39 -6.46
C HIS A 26 2.99 1.87 -5.12
N ILE A 27 3.47 0.72 -4.66
CA ILE A 27 3.08 0.13 -3.37
C ILE A 27 3.47 1.05 -2.21
N ALA A 28 4.71 1.54 -2.20
CA ALA A 28 5.25 2.39 -1.16
C ALA A 28 4.48 3.70 -0.99
N ILE A 29 4.02 4.30 -2.10
CA ILE A 29 3.32 5.58 -2.09
C ILE A 29 1.84 5.39 -1.75
N GLY A 30 1.17 4.44 -2.40
CA GLY A 30 -0.28 4.40 -2.44
C GLY A 30 -0.94 3.28 -1.65
N ARG A 31 -0.19 2.23 -1.26
CA ARG A 31 -0.79 1.02 -0.68
C ARG A 31 -0.48 0.88 0.80
N LYS A 32 -1.49 0.41 1.54
CA LYS A 32 -1.32 -0.04 2.92
C LYS A 32 -0.61 -1.39 2.91
N VAL A 33 0.46 -1.52 3.67
CA VAL A 33 1.17 -2.78 3.89
C VAL A 33 1.06 -3.14 5.36
N THR A 34 0.68 -4.38 5.65
CA THR A 34 0.60 -4.94 7.00
C THR A 34 1.47 -6.18 7.11
N ARG A 35 1.81 -6.60 8.33
CA ARG A 35 2.33 -7.93 8.62
C ARG A 35 1.19 -8.96 8.63
N PRO A 36 1.48 -10.28 8.71
CA PRO A 36 0.46 -11.33 8.68
C PRO A 36 -0.42 -11.33 9.93
N ASP A 37 0.08 -10.79 11.04
CA ASP A 37 -0.65 -10.52 12.29
C ASP A 37 -1.60 -9.32 12.20
N GLY A 38 -1.62 -8.61 11.07
CA GLY A 38 -2.43 -7.41 10.84
C GLY A 38 -1.76 -6.11 11.29
N THR A 39 -0.54 -6.16 11.85
CA THR A 39 0.20 -4.98 12.29
C THR A 39 0.53 -4.08 11.09
N PRO A 40 0.15 -2.79 11.09
CA PRO A 40 0.46 -1.89 9.97
C PRO A 40 1.95 -1.61 9.91
N VAL A 41 2.54 -1.83 8.72
CA VAL A 41 3.94 -1.49 8.41
C VAL A 41 3.99 -0.08 7.82
N THR A 42 3.18 0.17 6.78
CA THR A 42 3.02 1.49 6.18
C THR A 42 1.60 1.66 5.65
N THR A 43 1.10 2.90 5.62
CA THR A 43 -0.19 3.24 5.00
C THR A 43 0.00 3.97 3.66
N GLY A 44 1.22 3.93 3.10
CA GLY A 44 1.65 4.79 2.02
C GLY A 44 2.45 5.99 2.55
N VAL A 45 3.44 6.43 1.78
CA VAL A 45 4.24 7.62 2.08
C VAL A 45 4.15 8.65 0.96
N THR A 46 4.40 9.91 1.28
CA THR A 46 4.50 10.94 0.22
C THR A 46 5.72 10.70 -0.67
N TRP A 47 5.67 11.20 -1.91
CA TRP A 47 6.80 11.13 -2.84
C TRP A 47 8.07 11.72 -2.24
N ARG A 48 7.95 12.83 -1.51
CA ARG A 48 9.09 13.49 -0.85
C ARG A 48 9.70 12.60 0.23
N THR A 49 8.88 11.95 1.04
CA THR A 49 9.35 11.00 2.06
C THR A 49 10.06 9.81 1.41
N LEU A 50 9.46 9.22 0.38
CA LEU A 50 10.06 8.08 -0.33
C LEU A 50 11.41 8.45 -0.97
N ALA A 51 11.49 9.60 -1.65
CA ALA A 51 12.74 10.07 -2.23
C ALA A 51 13.84 10.28 -1.16
N GLY A 52 13.46 10.77 0.03
CA GLY A 52 14.36 10.89 1.17
C GLY A 52 14.90 9.55 1.65
N GLU A 53 14.04 8.54 1.78
CA GLU A 53 14.44 7.19 2.20
C GLU A 53 15.32 6.50 1.14
N LEU A 54 14.97 6.58 -0.15
CA LEU A 54 15.79 6.02 -1.24
C LEU A 54 17.20 6.64 -1.28
N LYS A 55 17.29 7.96 -1.05
CA LYS A 55 18.57 8.67 -0.93
C LYS A 55 19.34 8.20 0.30
N ALA A 56 18.69 8.12 1.47
CA ALA A 56 19.33 7.74 2.72
C ALA A 56 19.86 6.30 2.69
N MET A 57 19.13 5.39 2.06
CA MET A 57 19.50 3.99 1.91
C MET A 57 20.47 3.73 0.73
N ARG A 58 20.82 4.78 -0.02
CA ARG A 58 21.64 4.71 -1.24
C ARG A 58 21.21 3.59 -2.19
N PHE A 59 19.94 3.62 -2.58
CA PHE A 59 19.43 2.71 -3.60
C PHE A 59 20.25 2.82 -4.89
N ASP A 60 20.32 1.70 -5.61
CA ASP A 60 20.99 1.64 -6.90
C ASP A 60 20.23 2.51 -7.91
N GLN A 61 20.96 3.42 -8.55
CA GLN A 61 20.43 4.37 -9.51
C GLN A 61 20.18 3.71 -10.87
N GLU A 62 20.82 2.57 -11.15
CA GLU A 62 20.55 1.78 -12.35
C GLU A 62 19.08 1.32 -12.42
N LEU A 63 18.43 1.15 -11.26
CA LEU A 63 17.00 0.77 -11.16
C LEU A 63 16.06 1.81 -11.79
N VAL A 64 16.51 3.05 -11.99
CA VAL A 64 15.70 4.09 -12.62
C VAL A 64 16.22 4.51 -13.99
N ARG A 65 17.41 4.02 -14.39
CA ARG A 65 17.96 4.20 -15.73
C ARG A 65 17.07 3.53 -16.78
N GLU A 66 16.47 2.38 -16.46
CA GLU A 66 15.49 1.70 -17.32
C GLU A 66 14.23 2.55 -17.60
N TYR A 67 13.95 3.54 -16.76
CA TYR A 67 12.81 4.45 -16.93
C TYR A 67 13.23 5.82 -17.52
N GLY A 68 14.51 6.00 -17.85
CA GLY A 68 15.02 7.23 -18.45
C GLY A 68 15.51 8.29 -17.45
N ALA A 69 15.71 7.92 -16.18
CA ALA A 69 16.38 8.80 -15.22
C ALA A 69 17.89 8.52 -15.23
N ASP A 70 18.68 9.45 -15.77
CA ASP A 70 20.15 9.34 -15.79
C ASP A 70 20.77 10.25 -14.72
N PRO A 71 21.43 9.70 -13.69
CA PRO A 71 22.04 10.50 -12.64
C PRO A 71 23.29 11.26 -13.09
N ASP A 72 23.98 10.77 -14.11
CA ASP A 72 25.23 11.36 -14.62
C ASP A 72 24.97 12.59 -15.49
N ALA A 73 23.78 12.67 -16.10
CA ALA A 73 23.33 13.83 -16.86
C ALA A 73 22.92 15.03 -16.00
N LEU A 74 22.85 14.89 -14.66
CA LEU A 74 22.35 15.92 -13.75
C LEU A 74 23.46 16.76 -13.12
N THR A 75 23.17 18.05 -12.94
CA THR A 75 24.03 18.96 -12.17
C THR A 75 24.10 18.55 -10.69
N ALA A 76 25.13 19.00 -9.96
CA ALA A 76 25.27 18.71 -8.53
C ALA A 76 24.02 19.10 -7.70
N ARG A 77 23.35 20.19 -8.08
CA ARG A 77 22.11 20.66 -7.44
C ARG A 77 20.93 19.74 -7.73
N ASP A 78 20.81 19.26 -8.96
CA ASP A 78 19.69 18.40 -9.38
C ASP A 78 19.87 16.97 -8.89
N ARG A 79 21.11 16.51 -8.70
CA ARG A 79 21.42 15.23 -8.04
C ARG A 79 20.84 15.14 -6.63
N GLU A 80 20.68 16.26 -5.91
CA GLU A 80 20.00 16.25 -4.61
C GLU A 80 18.51 15.90 -4.70
N ARG A 81 17.89 16.19 -5.85
CA ARG A 81 16.48 15.95 -6.16
C ARG A 81 16.27 14.77 -7.09
N PHE A 82 17.34 14.04 -7.44
CA PHE A 82 17.32 12.94 -8.40
C PHE A 82 16.18 11.96 -8.13
N TRP A 83 16.06 11.43 -6.91
CA TRP A 83 15.02 10.46 -6.58
C TRP A 83 13.60 11.01 -6.72
N TYR A 84 13.41 12.31 -6.48
CA TYR A 84 12.10 12.93 -6.71
C TYR A 84 11.77 12.98 -8.21
N ALA A 85 12.75 13.36 -9.05
CA ALA A 85 12.59 13.35 -10.49
C ALA A 85 12.41 11.93 -11.05
N ALA A 86 13.17 10.96 -10.52
CA ALA A 86 13.10 9.56 -10.91
C ALA A 86 11.72 8.95 -10.62
N ILE A 87 11.13 9.22 -9.45
CA ILE A 87 9.76 8.81 -9.12
C ILE A 87 8.74 9.41 -10.10
N ALA A 88 8.91 10.69 -10.48
CA ALA A 88 8.03 11.34 -11.44
C ALA A 88 8.11 10.71 -12.84
N VAL A 89 9.32 10.42 -13.31
CA VAL A 89 9.55 9.81 -14.63
C VAL A 89 9.14 8.34 -14.66
N ALA A 90 9.22 7.62 -13.54
CA ALA A 90 8.80 6.23 -13.43
C ALA A 90 7.28 6.04 -13.64
N LYS A 91 6.47 7.10 -13.65
CA LYS A 91 5.00 7.03 -13.83
C LYS A 91 4.37 6.01 -12.89
N VAL A 92 4.55 6.22 -11.58
CA VAL A 92 4.12 5.29 -10.52
C VAL A 92 2.61 5.01 -10.46
N ASP A 93 1.79 5.79 -11.16
CA ASP A 93 0.35 5.59 -11.27
C ASP A 93 -0.08 4.97 -12.62
N SER A 94 0.88 4.56 -13.44
CA SER A 94 0.61 3.92 -14.74
C SER A 94 0.12 2.47 -14.60
N ALA A 95 -0.53 1.94 -15.64
CA ALA A 95 -0.98 0.55 -15.67
C ALA A 95 0.20 -0.44 -15.55
N GLU A 96 1.37 -0.07 -16.08
CA GLU A 96 2.61 -0.82 -15.95
C GLU A 96 3.06 -0.89 -14.48
N ALA A 97 2.97 0.22 -13.75
CA ALA A 97 3.29 0.25 -12.32
C ALA A 97 2.37 -0.67 -11.50
N ILE A 98 1.07 -0.71 -11.85
CA ILE A 98 0.10 -1.62 -11.21
C ILE A 98 0.45 -3.08 -11.54
N ALA A 99 0.74 -3.38 -12.80
CA ALA A 99 1.09 -4.74 -13.21
C ALA A 99 2.38 -5.24 -12.54
N GLU A 100 3.39 -4.39 -12.43
CA GLU A 100 4.62 -4.70 -11.67
C GLU A 100 4.34 -4.86 -10.18
N ALA A 101 3.49 -4.00 -9.60
CA ALA A 101 3.09 -4.11 -8.20
C ALA A 101 2.42 -5.47 -7.94
N ASP A 102 1.49 -5.88 -8.80
CA ASP A 102 0.76 -7.14 -8.64
C ASP A 102 1.68 -8.37 -8.80
N ARG A 103 2.74 -8.29 -9.62
CA ARG A 103 3.81 -9.31 -9.67
C ARG A 103 4.68 -9.33 -8.41
N LEU A 104 4.82 -8.19 -7.74
CA LEU A 104 5.61 -8.04 -6.53
C LEU A 104 4.84 -8.49 -5.27
N VAL A 105 3.51 -8.33 -5.23
CA VAL A 105 2.64 -8.76 -4.11
C VAL A 105 2.90 -10.20 -3.63
N PRO A 106 2.94 -11.25 -4.48
CA PRO A 106 3.20 -12.61 -4.00
C PRO A 106 4.61 -12.75 -3.40
N LYS A 107 5.61 -12.05 -3.95
CA LYS A 107 6.98 -12.06 -3.40
C LYS A 107 7.03 -11.37 -2.03
N LEU A 108 6.32 -10.26 -1.87
CA LEU A 108 6.16 -9.55 -0.60
C LEU A 108 5.49 -10.42 0.45
N LYS A 109 4.49 -11.23 0.06
CA LYS A 109 3.83 -12.18 0.96
C LYS A 109 4.81 -13.23 1.49
N THR A 110 5.72 -13.74 0.67
CA THR A 110 6.79 -14.65 1.11
C THR A 110 7.76 -14.00 2.09
N LEU A 111 7.95 -12.68 1.99
CA LEU A 111 8.75 -11.87 2.92
C LEU A 111 7.99 -11.46 4.19
N GLY A 112 6.74 -11.91 4.36
CA GLY A 112 5.92 -11.58 5.53
C GLY A 112 5.16 -10.26 5.44
N PHE A 113 4.98 -9.70 4.24
CA PHE A 113 4.21 -8.48 4.02
C PHE A 113 2.91 -8.75 3.26
N VAL A 114 1.82 -8.18 3.74
CA VAL A 114 0.49 -8.23 3.13
C VAL A 114 0.17 -6.86 2.58
N VAL A 115 0.02 -6.77 1.26
CA VAL A 115 -0.29 -5.51 0.55
C VAL A 115 -1.80 -5.38 0.39
N GLY A 116 -2.35 -4.23 0.77
CA GLY A 116 -3.75 -3.87 0.62
C GLY A 116 -4.13 -3.49 -0.82
N PRO A 117 -5.42 -3.24 -1.09
CA PRO A 117 -5.91 -2.90 -2.42
C PRO A 117 -5.33 -1.57 -2.93
N SER A 118 -5.24 -1.43 -4.25
CA SER A 118 -4.74 -0.22 -4.92
C SER A 118 -5.66 0.98 -4.69
N PRO A 119 -5.13 2.19 -4.43
CA PRO A 119 -5.95 3.40 -4.38
C PRO A 119 -6.57 3.64 -5.77
N GLY A 120 -7.91 3.64 -5.86
CA GLY A 120 -8.65 3.87 -7.11
C GLY A 120 -9.42 2.66 -7.63
N HIS A 121 -9.10 1.45 -7.20
CA HIS A 121 -10.04 0.34 -7.31
C HIS A 121 -10.89 0.31 -6.02
N PRO A 122 -12.24 0.33 -6.10
CA PRO A 122 -13.03 0.08 -4.91
C PRO A 122 -12.54 -1.24 -4.32
N ALA A 123 -12.18 -1.22 -3.04
CA ALA A 123 -11.87 -2.44 -2.32
C ALA A 123 -12.98 -3.45 -2.65
N PRO A 124 -12.67 -4.73 -2.96
CA PRO A 124 -13.71 -5.74 -3.02
C PRO A 124 -14.49 -5.60 -1.73
N THR A 125 -15.76 -5.22 -1.85
CA THR A 125 -16.63 -4.97 -0.71
C THR A 125 -16.43 -6.14 0.24
N PRO A 126 -16.03 -5.89 1.51
CA PRO A 126 -15.99 -6.99 2.46
C PRO A 126 -17.36 -7.69 2.38
N PRO A 127 -17.42 -9.04 2.31
CA PRO A 127 -18.70 -9.71 2.39
C PRO A 127 -19.42 -9.10 3.60
N PRO A 128 -20.70 -8.69 3.46
CA PRO A 128 -21.40 -7.97 4.51
C PRO A 128 -21.16 -8.75 5.79
N ARG A 129 -20.47 -8.13 6.75
CA ARG A 129 -20.35 -8.68 8.11
C ARG A 129 -21.78 -9.01 8.46
N ALA A 130 -22.10 -10.31 8.53
CA ALA A 130 -23.40 -10.77 8.95
C ALA A 130 -23.70 -9.99 10.21
N LYS A 131 -24.75 -9.16 10.17
CA LYS A 131 -25.21 -8.37 11.28
C LYS A 131 -25.18 -9.30 12.48
N ALA A 132 -24.27 -9.05 13.43
CA ALA A 132 -24.35 -9.67 14.73
C ALA A 132 -25.75 -9.29 15.22
N ALA A 133 -26.63 -10.28 15.24
CA ALA A 133 -28.02 -10.12 15.57
C ALA A 133 -28.09 -9.39 16.92
N GLU A 134 -28.72 -8.22 16.91
CA GLU A 134 -29.29 -7.65 18.13
C GLU A 134 -30.08 -8.78 18.82
N PRO A 135 -29.78 -9.11 20.09
CA PRO A 135 -30.62 -10.02 20.83
C PRO A 135 -31.95 -9.30 21.08
N LYS A 136 -32.98 -9.67 20.29
CA LYS A 136 -34.38 -9.36 20.60
C LYS A 136 -34.71 -9.93 21.99
N PRO A 137 -35.07 -9.12 23.00
CA PRO A 137 -35.78 -9.65 24.16
C PRO A 137 -37.19 -10.09 23.74
N LYS A 138 -37.50 -11.34 24.09
CA LYS A 138 -38.76 -12.04 23.82
C LYS A 138 -39.96 -11.35 24.49
N ASP A 139 -41.02 -11.31 23.71
CA ASP A 139 -42.42 -11.14 24.09
C ASP A 139 -42.84 -12.11 25.21
N LYS A 140 -43.62 -11.60 26.18
CA LYS A 140 -44.51 -12.37 27.05
C LYS A 140 -45.78 -11.55 27.28
N ASP A 141 -46.73 -11.73 26.37
CA ASP A 141 -48.08 -12.27 26.58
C ASP A 141 -48.89 -11.87 27.84
N ASP A 142 -50.14 -11.50 27.54
CA ASP A 142 -51.39 -11.61 28.33
C ASP A 142 -51.55 -10.72 29.58
N THR A 143 -52.60 -9.91 29.73
CA THR A 143 -53.98 -10.38 29.82
C THR A 143 -54.97 -9.20 29.78
N GLY A 144 -56.01 -9.30 28.94
CA GLY A 144 -57.42 -9.09 29.31
C GLY A 144 -58.00 -7.68 29.55
N GLY A 145 -59.17 -7.43 28.92
CA GLY A 145 -60.22 -6.68 29.62
C GLY A 145 -61.11 -5.73 28.81
N LYS A 146 -61.99 -6.27 27.95
CA LYS A 146 -63.22 -5.60 27.48
C LYS A 146 -64.07 -5.05 28.64
N LYS A 147 -64.66 -3.85 28.47
CA LYS A 147 -66.04 -3.43 28.84
C LYS A 147 -66.23 -1.97 28.37
N LYS A 148 -66.90 -1.66 27.26
CA LYS A 148 -68.35 -1.56 26.96
C LYS A 148 -69.20 -0.73 27.94
N LYS A 149 -69.89 0.26 27.34
CA LYS A 149 -71.13 0.97 27.72
C LYS A 149 -70.98 1.98 28.88
N LYS A 150 -71.63 3.13 28.88
CA LYS A 150 -72.79 3.64 28.14
C LYS A 150 -72.76 5.17 28.19
#